data_AF-L9Y5I0-F1
#
_entry.id   AF-L9Y5I0-F1
#
_cell.length_a   1.000
_cell.length_b   1.000
_cell.length_c   1.000
_cell.angle_alpha   90.00
_cell.angle_beta   90.00
_cell.angle_gamma   90.00
#
_symmetry.space_group_name_H-M   'P 1'
#
loop_
_entity.id
_entity.type
_entity.pdbx_description
1 polymer ?
#
loop_
_entity_poly.entity_id
_entity_poly.type
_entity_poly.pdbx_seq_one_letter_code
_entity_poly.pdbx_strand_id
1 'polypeptide(L)' 'MGFDIPVGLLAAIVVAFLAGACCPTYYATERLRGFGRATFARIPYQPPPGMDRDEAMQAALENAEEHDAEKPTES' A
#
# COMPACT_ATOMS: atom_id res chain seq x y z
N MET A 1 -37.74 -5.06 14.06
CA MET A 1 -36.92 -4.87 12.84
C MET A 1 -35.76 -5.85 12.95
N GLY A 2 -35.85 -7.01 12.29
CA GLY A 2 -34.81 -8.04 12.35
C GLY A 2 -33.69 -7.70 11.36
N PHE A 3 -32.44 -7.70 11.82
CA PHE A 3 -31.29 -7.49 10.96
C PHE A 3 -31.00 -8.82 10.23
N ASP A 4 -31.47 -8.94 8.99
CA ASP A 4 -31.21 -10.11 8.14
C ASP A 4 -29.78 -10.00 7.62
N ILE A 5 -28.83 -10.56 8.37
CA ILE A 5 -27.42 -10.59 7.96
C ILE A 5 -27.29 -11.65 6.88
N PRO A 6 -26.94 -11.29 5.64
CA PRO A 6 -26.70 -12.29 4.63
C PRO A 6 -25.56 -13.18 5.11
N VAL A 7 -25.77 -14.50 5.08
CA VAL A 7 -24.80 -15.50 5.56
C VAL A 7 -23.41 -15.29 4.93
N GLY A 8 -23.36 -14.82 3.68
CA GLY A 8 -22.12 -14.45 3.00
C GLY A 8 -21.35 -13.31 3.69
N LEU A 9 -22.04 -12.27 4.20
CA LEU A 9 -21.40 -11.18 4.95
C LEU A 9 -20.87 -11.69 6.30
N LEU A 10 -21.65 -12.51 7.00
CA LEU A 10 -21.22 -13.10 8.26
C LEU A 10 -19.99 -14.00 8.07
N ALA A 11 -19.99 -14.83 7.04
CA ALA A 11 -18.83 -15.65 6.67
C ALA A 11 -17.61 -14.79 6.34
N ALA A 12 -17.77 -13.70 5.58
CA ALA A 12 -16.68 -12.78 5.26
C ALA A 12 -16.10 -12.12 6.53
N ILE A 13 -16.95 -11.71 7.47
CA ILE A 13 -16.52 -11.10 8.74
C ILE A 13 -15.74 -12.12 9.58
N VAL A 14 -16.23 -13.36 9.69
CA VAL A 14 -15.56 -14.42 10.46
C VAL A 14 -14.20 -14.76 9.85
N VAL A 15 -14.11 -14.87 8.51
CA VAL A 15 -12.85 -15.13 7.83
C VAL A 15 -11.86 -13.97 8.02
N ALA A 16 -12.32 -12.72 7.89
CA ALA A 16 -11.48 -11.54 8.12
C ALA A 16 -10.96 -11.47 9.56
N PHE A 17 -11.82 -11.79 10.55
CA PHE A 17 -11.44 -11.84 11.96
C PHE A 17 -10.39 -12.91 12.23
N LEU A 18 -10.58 -14.14 11.75
CA LEU A 18 -9.62 -15.22 11.93
C LEU A 18 -8.30 -14.94 11.22
N ALA A 19 -8.35 -14.36 10.01
CA ALA A 19 -7.16 -13.93 9.28
C ALA A 19 -6.38 -12.85 10.05
N GLY A 20 -7.08 -11.91 10.68
CA GLY A 20 -6.49 -10.90 11.56
C GLY A 20 -5.89 -11.50 12.84
N ALA A 21 -6.62 -12.39 13.52
CA ALA A 21 -6.20 -13.02 14.77
C ALA A 21 -5.00 -13.95 14.60
N CYS A 22 -4.86 -14.61 13.44
CA CYS A 22 -3.72 -15.45 13.12
C CYS A 22 -2.46 -14.63 12.75
N CYS A 23 -2.58 -13.31 12.58
CA CYS A 23 -1.48 -12.44 12.22
C CYS A 23 -0.86 -11.84 13.50
N PRO A 24 0.31 -12.32 13.96
CA PRO A 24 0.99 -11.71 15.10
C PRO A 24 1.28 -10.23 14.82
N THR A 25 0.78 -9.36 15.70
CA THR A 25 0.86 -7.90 15.59
C THR A 25 2.28 -7.38 15.37
N TYR A 26 3.29 -8.09 15.90
CA TYR A 26 4.70 -7.74 15.73
C TYR A 26 5.17 -7.71 14.26
N TYR A 27 4.65 -8.60 13.42
CA TYR A 27 5.01 -8.67 11.99
C TYR A 27 4.00 -7.98 11.08
N ALA A 28 2.95 -7.39 11.64
CA ALA A 28 1.92 -6.72 10.85
C ALA A 28 2.50 -5.56 10.02
N THR A 29 3.43 -4.79 10.60
CA THR A 29 4.08 -3.66 9.93
C THR A 29 4.93 -4.11 8.74
N GLU A 30 5.75 -5.14 8.91
CA GLU A 30 6.59 -5.69 7.83
C GLU A 30 5.72 -6.23 6.68
N ARG A 31 4.61 -6.88 7.03
CA ARG A 31 3.64 -7.42 6.08
C ARG A 31 2.87 -6.33 5.34
N LEU A 32 2.49 -5.24 6.01
CA LEU A 32 1.84 -4.10 5.37
C LEU A 32 2.80 -3.38 4.41
N ARG A 33 4.08 -3.24 4.79
CA ARG A 33 5.11 -2.68 3.90
C ARG A 33 5.33 -3.57 2.68
N GLY A 34 5.45 -4.89 2.87
CA GLY A 34 5.62 -5.86 1.78
C GLY A 34 4.40 -5.97 0.88
N PHE A 35 3.20 -6.07 1.47
CA PHE A 35 1.93 -6.10 0.76
C PHE A 35 1.68 -4.79 0.00
N GLY A 36 1.99 -3.64 0.61
CA GLY A 36 1.93 -2.34 -0.03
C GLY A 36 2.83 -2.31 -1.26
N ARG A 37 4.13 -2.63 -1.12
CA ARG A 37 5.06 -2.70 -2.26
C ARG A 37 4.57 -3.65 -3.36
N ALA A 38 4.06 -4.83 -3.01
CA ALA A 38 3.57 -5.81 -3.97
C ALA A 38 2.27 -5.38 -4.67
N THR A 39 1.44 -4.59 -3.99
CA THR A 39 0.19 -4.03 -4.54
C THR A 39 0.50 -2.83 -5.44
N PHE A 40 1.35 -1.91 -4.99
CA PHE A 40 1.80 -0.77 -5.78
C PHE A 40 2.57 -1.20 -7.03
N ALA A 41 3.37 -2.27 -6.96
CA ALA A 41 4.06 -2.82 -8.14
C ALA A 41 3.11 -3.35 -9.22
N ARG A 42 1.83 -3.62 -8.89
CA ARG A 42 0.81 -4.03 -9.86
C ARG A 42 0.07 -2.84 -10.49
N ILE A 43 0.22 -1.63 -9.94
CA ILE A 43 -0.39 -0.44 -10.53
C ILE A 43 0.46 -0.05 -11.74
N PRO A 44 -0.11 -0.01 -12.97
CA PRO A 44 0.64 0.38 -14.14
C PRO A 44 1.12 1.83 -13.97
N TYR A 45 2.43 2.02 -13.96
CA TYR A 45 3.02 3.34 -13.93
C TYR A 45 2.64 4.07 -15.23
N GLN A 46 1.94 5.19 -15.09
CA GLN A 46 1.57 6.04 -16.21
C GLN A 46 2.48 7.27 -16.19
N PRO A 47 3.33 7.45 -17.22
CA PRO A 47 4.21 8.61 -17.27
C PRO A 47 3.36 9.89 -17.40
N PRO A 48 3.87 11.03 -16.90
CA PRO A 48 3.24 12.33 -17.09
C PRO A 48 2.97 12.60 -18.58
N PRO A 49 1.84 13.26 -18.94
CA PRO A 49 1.51 13.53 -20.33
C PRO A 49 2.59 14.38 -21.00
N GLY A 50 3.16 13.87 -22.10
CA GLY A 50 4.21 14.53 -22.88
C GLY A 50 5.65 14.11 -22.55
N MET A 51 5.85 13.11 -21.68
CA MET A 51 7.18 12.59 -21.31
C MET A 51 7.28 11.10 -21.63
N ASP A 52 8.41 10.68 -22.20
CA ASP A 52 8.67 9.27 -22.46
C ASP A 52 8.90 8.49 -21.15
N ARG A 53 8.64 7.18 -21.18
CA ARG A 53 8.69 6.33 -19.97
C ARG A 53 10.04 6.39 -19.25
N ASP A 54 11.13 6.42 -20.00
CA ASP A 54 12.49 6.44 -19.45
C ASP A 54 12.84 7.80 -18.85
N GLU A 55 12.41 8.89 -19.48
CA GLU A 55 12.55 10.26 -18.96
C GLU A 55 11.72 10.46 -17.68
N ALA A 56 10.50 9.92 -17.64
CA ALA A 56 9.64 9.99 -16.46
C ALA A 56 10.20 9.20 -15.26
N MET A 57 10.86 8.07 -15.53
CA MET A 57 11.55 7.29 -14.50
C MET A 57 12.76 8.04 -13.94
N GLN A 58 13.58 8.66 -14.80
CA GLN A 58 14.73 9.47 -14.38
C GLN A 58 14.29 10.66 -13.54
N ALA A 59 13.27 11.41 -13.99
CA ALA A 59 12.71 12.52 -13.23
C ALA A 59 12.17 12.07 -11.86
N ALA A 60 11.50 10.90 -11.78
CA ALA A 60 11.00 10.37 -10.50
C ALA A 60 12.13 9.98 -9.53
N LEU A 61 13.27 9.48 -10.04
CA LEU A 61 14.44 9.16 -9.22
C LEU A 61 15.11 10.43 -8.70
N GLU A 62 15.29 11.44 -9.55
CA GLU A 62 15.87 12.74 -9.17
C GLU A 62 15.01 13.46 -8.11
N ASN A 63 13.68 13.50 -8.29
CA ASN A 63 12.76 14.09 -7.32
C ASN A 63 12.73 13.31 -5.98
N ALA A 64 12.93 11.99 -5.99
CA ALA A 64 12.98 11.19 -4.77
C ALA A 64 14.25 11.47 -3.95
N GLU A 65 15.38 11.69 -4.62
CA GLU A 65 16.65 12.06 -3.97
C GLU A 65 16.60 13.48 -3.37
N GLU A 66 15.96 14.44 -4.05
CA GLU A 66 15.72 15.80 -3.52
C GLU A 66 14.82 15.79 -2.27
N HIS A 67 13.76 14.97 -2.27
CA HIS A 67 12.79 14.92 -1.17
C HIS A 67 13.34 14.22 0.10
N ASP A 68 14.40 13.41 -0.01
CA ASP A 68 15.12 12.86 1.14
C ASP A 68 16.20 13.82 1.69
N ALA A 69 16.70 14.74 0.87
CA ALA A 69 17.67 15.77 1.27
C ALA A 69 17.04 16.96 2.03
N GLU A 70 15.74 17.23 1.85
CA GLU A 70 15.02 18.33 2.49
C GLU A 70 14.37 17.98 3.86
N LYS A 71 14.75 16.88 4.52
CA LYS A 71 14.39 16.72 5.94
C LYS A 71 15.26 17.66 6.78
N PRO A 72 14.70 18.71 7.43
CA PRO A 72 15.46 19.52 8.37
C PRO A 72 15.83 18.62 9.55
N THR A 73 17.11 18.64 9.90
CA THR A 73 17.60 18.20 11.21
C THR A 73 16.91 19.04 12.29
N GLU A 74 15.82 18.53 12.87
CA GLU A 74 15.27 19.05 14.12
C GLU A 74 15.78 18.18 15.28
N SER A 75 16.91 18.62 15.87
CA SER A 75 17.22 18.57 17.31
C SER A 75 18.47 19.39 17.60
#